data_AF-A0A395Y7Q1-F1
#
_entry.id   AF-A0A395Y7Q1-F1
#
_cell.length_a   1.000
_cell.length_b   1.000
_cell.length_c   1.000
_cell.angle_alpha   90.00
_cell.angle_beta   90.00
_cell.angle_gamma   90.00
#
_symmetry.space_group_name_H-M   'P 1'
#
loop_
_entity.id
_entity.type
_entity.pdbx_description
1 polymer ?
#
loop_
_entity_poly.entity_id
_entity_poly.type
_entity_poly.pdbx_seq_one_letter_code
_entity_poly.pdbx_strand_id
1 'polypeptide(L)'
;MGIIFKLTLRYLKRNKKRTRATILGIACTMIILTTISLFANTLMGMIRESIREDQGSWHLIFHGLDQDQYESLKENKKLCNVSETECEECEPDAGLCVAAEMKNVSWRMFARTQKIGKKIGMEQLPEEEWRRLPYRETGKYNITYHIELLEYYGLNDETSMSVGGIINVIVTMVMLMGCVLIYNAYSISTFEKLRYLGTLGSIGASKFQRISVVYWEGILEGLVGIPIGIGVGILLTNGIVKWLENIFMYEQPLVVELTFGRIITFVFWGFLMIFLACLFPAWKAVHTSSMELITQTYEVDTKMRTRTNLLKKRKLFGTVGMLAFKNMWVRRKSYIANSVLLILTFCVILDGMAVMRGINKEYYPVDDREREELDLWTELYTMDDDKIMEFYEKVAALPEVTSISLERNMSISDMLLEPGEIQDDLQKVPFEVSEETGFWWYDEPSQLKSFQDMKSGNWIEGIHLRTVIVG
;
A
#
# COMPACT_ATOMS: atom_id res chain seq x y z
N MET A 1 21.96 23.96 30.28
CA MET A 1 20.86 23.03 29.90
C MET A 1 19.99 22.61 31.08
N GLY A 2 20.55 22.19 32.24
CA GLY A 2 19.75 21.63 33.35
C GLY A 2 18.65 22.55 33.93
N ILE A 3 18.84 23.87 33.93
CA ILE A 3 17.82 24.82 34.41
C ILE A 3 16.59 24.83 33.48
N ILE A 4 16.80 24.83 32.16
CA ILE A 4 15.71 24.82 31.17
C ILE A 4 14.90 23.54 31.31
N PHE A 5 15.56 22.39 31.42
CA PHE A 5 14.89 21.11 31.64
C PHE A 5 14.04 21.12 32.93
N LYS A 6 14.60 21.59 34.06
CA LYS A 6 13.86 21.70 35.33
C LYS A 6 12.65 22.63 35.23
N LEU A 7 12.80 23.75 34.51
CA LEU A 7 11.72 24.70 34.28
C LEU A 7 10.61 24.10 33.41
N THR A 8 10.97 23.43 32.30
CA THR A 8 10.01 22.72 31.45
C THR A 8 9.24 21.66 32.23
N LEU A 9 9.93 20.84 33.03
CA LEU A 9 9.27 19.81 33.84
C LEU A 9 8.29 20.40 34.86
N ARG A 10 8.66 21.49 35.54
CA ARG A 10 7.75 22.21 36.46
C ARG A 10 6.54 22.78 35.73
N TYR A 11 6.74 23.32 34.53
CA TYR A 11 5.65 23.85 33.70
C TYR A 11 4.65 22.74 33.32
N LEU A 12 5.14 21.58 32.85
CA LEU A 12 4.28 20.43 32.51
C LEU A 12 3.48 19.92 33.71
N LYS A 13 4.13 19.81 34.88
CA LYS A 13 3.46 19.39 36.12
C LYS A 13 2.39 20.38 36.57
N ARG A 14 2.54 21.68 36.28
CA ARG A 14 1.54 22.71 36.59
C ARG A 14 0.35 22.66 35.64
N ASN A 15 0.58 22.38 34.35
CA ASN A 15 -0.44 22.38 33.30
C ASN A 15 -0.89 20.97 32.87
N LYS A 16 -1.21 20.11 33.84
CA LYS A 16 -1.48 18.67 33.61
C LYS A 16 -2.56 18.38 32.56
N LYS A 17 -3.65 19.14 32.54
CA LYS A 17 -4.75 18.92 31.58
C LYS A 17 -4.24 19.03 30.13
N ARG A 18 -3.36 19.99 29.88
CA ARG A 18 -2.81 20.22 28.54
C ARG A 18 -1.74 19.21 28.18
N THR A 19 -0.83 18.93 29.10
CA THR A 19 0.18 17.88 28.92
C THR A 19 -0.47 16.53 28.64
N ARG A 20 -1.63 16.23 29.25
CA ARG A 20 -2.40 15.03 28.90
C ARG A 20 -2.94 15.08 27.48
N ALA A 21 -3.46 16.24 27.04
CA ALA A 21 -4.00 16.39 25.69
C ALA A 21 -2.92 16.25 24.60
N THR A 22 -1.73 16.81 24.81
CA THR A 22 -0.58 16.66 23.88
C THR A 22 -0.06 15.22 23.86
N ILE A 23 0.09 14.59 25.03
CA ILE A 23 0.47 13.17 25.12
C ILE A 23 -0.55 12.27 24.42
N LEU A 24 -1.85 12.52 24.61
CA LEU A 24 -2.91 11.78 23.91
C LEU A 24 -2.84 11.98 22.40
N GLY A 25 -2.59 13.20 21.92
CA GLY A 25 -2.38 13.47 20.49
C GLY A 25 -1.23 12.66 19.90
N ILE A 26 -0.07 12.66 20.58
CA ILE A 26 1.10 11.86 20.18
C ILE A 26 0.77 10.36 20.21
N ALA A 27 0.13 9.88 21.27
CA ALA A 27 -0.24 8.48 21.41
C ALA A 27 -1.22 8.04 20.32
N CYS A 28 -2.27 8.80 20.03
CA CYS A 28 -3.21 8.52 18.95
C CYS A 28 -2.51 8.43 17.59
N THR A 29 -1.62 9.37 17.27
CA THR A 29 -0.84 9.30 16.02
C THR A 29 0.04 8.06 15.97
N MET A 30 0.71 7.72 17.07
CA MET A 30 1.56 6.53 17.12
C MET A 30 0.76 5.23 17.06
N ILE A 31 -0.44 5.16 17.65
CA ILE A 31 -1.35 4.03 17.53
C ILE A 31 -1.66 3.79 16.05
N ILE A 32 -2.16 4.81 15.35
CA ILE A 32 -2.55 4.67 13.94
C ILE A 32 -1.35 4.24 13.09
N LEU A 33 -0.20 4.90 13.27
CA LEU A 33 1.01 4.58 12.51
C LEU A 33 1.51 3.14 12.75
N THR A 34 1.52 2.71 14.01
CA THR A 34 2.01 1.36 14.38
C THR A 34 1.02 0.28 13.95
N THR A 35 -0.28 0.50 14.14
CA THR A 35 -1.31 -0.45 13.69
C THR A 35 -1.28 -0.64 12.18
N ILE A 36 -1.31 0.44 11.40
CA ILE A 36 -1.30 0.34 9.93
C ILE A 36 -0.01 -0.33 9.44
N SER A 37 1.14 0.07 9.98
CA SER A 37 2.43 -0.47 9.53
C SER A 37 2.61 -1.95 9.91
N LEU A 38 2.25 -2.35 11.13
CA LEU A 38 2.34 -3.76 11.54
C LEU A 38 1.33 -4.63 10.81
N PHE A 39 0.10 -4.15 10.66
CA PHE A 39 -0.94 -4.84 9.91
C PHE A 39 -0.53 -5.07 8.46
N ALA A 40 -0.07 -4.01 7.77
CA ALA A 40 0.44 -4.09 6.41
C ALA A 40 1.59 -5.09 6.28
N ASN A 41 2.59 -5.05 7.19
CA ASN A 41 3.70 -6.00 7.17
C ASN A 41 3.24 -7.45 7.39
N THR A 42 2.24 -7.65 8.25
CA THR A 42 1.69 -8.99 8.53
C THR A 42 0.94 -9.52 7.31
N LEU A 43 0.10 -8.68 6.70
CA LEU A 43 -0.64 -9.02 5.48
C LEU A 43 0.32 -9.35 4.32
N MET A 44 1.35 -8.54 4.10
CA MET A 44 2.38 -8.83 3.08
C MET A 44 3.22 -10.05 3.43
N GLY A 45 3.37 -10.41 4.72
CA GLY A 45 3.98 -11.65 5.14
C GLY A 45 3.16 -12.87 4.75
N MET A 46 1.86 -12.82 5.04
CA MET A 46 0.89 -13.87 4.69
C MET A 46 0.86 -14.14 3.20
N ILE A 47 0.73 -13.09 2.38
CA ILE A 47 0.67 -13.27 0.92
C ILE A 47 1.99 -13.82 0.38
N ARG A 48 3.14 -13.36 0.90
CA ARG A 48 4.44 -13.94 0.52
C ARG A 48 4.52 -15.41 0.87
N GLU A 49 4.03 -15.83 2.03
CA GLU A 49 4.09 -17.24 2.41
C GLU A 49 3.16 -18.09 1.53
N SER A 50 1.95 -17.61 1.23
CA SER A 50 1.04 -18.26 0.28
C SER A 50 1.71 -18.48 -1.09
N ILE A 51 2.33 -17.46 -1.66
CA ILE A 51 3.02 -17.57 -2.96
C ILE A 51 4.20 -18.56 -2.87
N ARG A 52 4.91 -18.60 -1.73
CA ARG A 52 6.03 -19.53 -1.52
C ARG A 52 5.56 -20.99 -1.39
N GLU A 53 4.38 -21.21 -0.83
CA GLU A 53 3.74 -22.52 -0.75
C GLU A 53 3.23 -22.96 -2.14
N ASP A 54 2.62 -22.05 -2.90
CA ASP A 54 1.99 -22.36 -4.20
C ASP A 54 3.01 -22.48 -5.35
N GLN A 55 3.96 -21.55 -5.45
CA GLN A 55 4.86 -21.40 -6.61
C GLN A 55 6.35 -21.63 -6.26
N GLY A 56 6.66 -21.84 -4.99
CA GLY A 56 8.04 -22.00 -4.49
C GLY A 56 8.69 -20.69 -4.04
N SER A 57 9.82 -20.81 -3.33
CA SER A 57 10.47 -19.68 -2.65
C SER A 57 11.54 -18.93 -3.45
N TRP A 58 11.75 -19.30 -4.71
CA TRP A 58 12.80 -18.75 -5.56
C TRP A 58 12.49 -17.30 -5.95
N HIS A 59 13.54 -16.47 -6.06
CA HIS A 59 13.38 -15.07 -6.46
C HIS A 59 13.73 -14.84 -7.93
N LEU A 60 14.61 -15.69 -8.46
CA LEU A 60 15.05 -15.67 -9.84
C LEU A 60 15.48 -17.06 -10.30
N ILE A 61 15.44 -17.29 -11.60
CA ILE A 61 15.92 -18.49 -12.26
C ILE A 61 16.97 -18.08 -13.29
N PHE A 62 18.13 -18.71 -13.24
CA PHE A 62 19.15 -18.62 -14.28
C PHE A 62 18.95 -19.75 -15.28
N HIS A 63 18.93 -19.42 -16.57
CA HIS A 63 18.71 -20.38 -17.66
C HIS A 63 20.00 -20.71 -18.39
N GLY A 64 20.12 -21.94 -18.90
CA GLY A 64 21.21 -22.37 -19.78
C GLY A 64 22.58 -22.40 -19.10
N LEU A 65 22.65 -22.88 -17.86
CA LEU A 65 23.92 -22.96 -17.11
C LEU A 65 24.64 -24.29 -17.32
N ASP A 66 25.97 -24.25 -17.29
CA ASP A 66 26.82 -25.44 -17.19
C ASP A 66 26.99 -25.90 -15.74
N GLN A 67 27.40 -27.16 -15.53
CA GLN A 67 27.65 -27.72 -14.20
C GLN A 67 28.68 -26.91 -13.39
N ASP A 68 29.74 -26.41 -14.04
CA ASP A 68 30.77 -25.59 -13.39
C ASP A 68 30.24 -24.20 -12.97
N GLN A 69 29.31 -23.65 -13.76
CA GLN A 69 28.66 -22.38 -13.47
C GLN A 69 27.66 -22.52 -12.32
N TYR A 70 26.95 -23.65 -12.25
CA TYR A 70 26.07 -24.00 -11.15
C TYR A 70 26.82 -24.12 -9.81
N GLU A 71 27.97 -24.80 -9.78
CA GLU A 71 28.79 -24.89 -8.56
C GLU A 71 29.36 -23.51 -8.16
N SER A 72 29.75 -22.68 -9.14
CA SER A 72 30.16 -21.29 -8.90
C SER A 72 29.03 -20.41 -8.32
N LEU A 73 27.78 -20.72 -8.65
CA LEU A 73 26.58 -20.06 -8.12
C LEU A 73 26.33 -20.42 -6.65
N LYS A 74 26.50 -21.69 -6.27
CA LYS A 74 26.37 -22.16 -4.88
C LYS A 74 27.35 -21.48 -3.91
N GLU A 75 28.57 -21.21 -4.37
CA GLU A 75 29.59 -20.53 -3.54
C GLU A 75 29.30 -19.02 -3.32
N ASN A 76 28.29 -18.47 -3.98
CA ASN A 76 28.01 -17.04 -3.94
C ASN A 76 27.34 -16.61 -2.64
N LYS A 77 28.07 -15.86 -1.80
CA LYS A 77 27.60 -15.32 -0.51
C LYS A 77 26.32 -14.45 -0.55
N LYS A 78 25.86 -14.03 -1.74
CA LYS A 78 24.65 -13.22 -1.91
C LYS A 78 23.38 -14.06 -2.11
N LEU A 79 23.54 -15.33 -2.45
CA LEU A 79 22.46 -16.30 -2.60
C LEU A 79 22.39 -17.16 -1.34
N CYS A 80 21.18 -17.58 -0.97
CA CYS A 80 20.93 -18.42 0.22
C CYS A 80 20.64 -19.86 -0.20
N ASN A 81 19.65 -20.02 -1.07
CA ASN A 81 19.21 -21.30 -1.59
C ASN A 81 19.44 -21.31 -3.10
N VAL A 82 20.06 -22.36 -3.61
CA VAL A 82 20.34 -22.54 -5.04
C VAL A 82 20.01 -23.99 -5.36
N SER A 83 18.94 -24.19 -6.11
CA SER A 83 18.42 -25.51 -6.47
C SER A 83 18.23 -25.61 -7.97
N GLU A 84 18.35 -26.83 -8.48
CA GLU A 84 17.98 -27.14 -9.86
C GLU A 84 16.46 -27.19 -9.97
N THR A 85 15.92 -26.71 -11.09
CA THR A 85 14.48 -26.68 -11.36
C THR A 85 14.25 -27.11 -12.80
N GLU A 86 13.18 -27.87 -13.03
CA GLU A 86 12.77 -28.26 -14.38
C GLU A 86 12.25 -27.04 -15.15
N CYS A 87 12.71 -26.87 -16.38
CA CYS A 87 12.27 -25.80 -17.25
C CYS A 87 11.15 -26.28 -18.17
N GLU A 88 9.97 -25.66 -18.08
CA GLU A 88 8.80 -25.99 -18.90
C GLU A 88 8.99 -25.60 -20.39
N GLU A 89 9.96 -24.74 -20.72
CA GLU A 89 10.21 -24.22 -22.07
C GLU A 89 11.67 -24.40 -22.55
N CYS A 90 12.34 -25.50 -22.20
CA CYS A 90 13.70 -25.75 -22.68
C CYS A 90 13.72 -26.66 -23.91
N GLU A 91 14.36 -26.18 -24.99
CA GLU A 91 14.84 -27.05 -26.06
C GLU A 91 15.75 -28.15 -25.47
N PRO A 92 15.82 -29.35 -26.07
CA PRO A 92 16.53 -30.50 -25.50
C PRO A 92 18.05 -30.33 -25.26
N ASP A 93 18.66 -29.23 -25.73
CA ASP A 93 20.07 -28.87 -25.50
C ASP A 93 20.26 -27.60 -24.61
N ALA A 94 19.20 -27.10 -23.97
CA ALA A 94 19.17 -25.78 -23.32
C ALA A 94 19.72 -25.73 -21.87
N GLY A 95 20.82 -26.43 -21.58
CA GLY A 95 21.57 -26.33 -20.30
C GLY A 95 20.75 -26.54 -19.02
N LEU A 96 21.35 -26.24 -17.85
CA LEU A 96 20.70 -26.40 -16.53
C LEU A 96 19.93 -25.13 -16.15
N CYS A 97 18.72 -25.32 -15.64
CA CYS A 97 17.91 -24.25 -15.04
C CYS A 97 18.07 -24.25 -13.53
N VAL A 98 18.48 -23.10 -12.98
CA VAL A 98 18.85 -22.98 -11.57
C VAL A 98 18.06 -21.88 -10.90
N ALA A 99 17.15 -22.28 -10.02
CA ALA A 99 16.40 -21.40 -9.14
C ALA A 99 17.27 -20.92 -7.98
N ALA A 100 17.23 -19.62 -7.70
CA ALA A 100 18.05 -19.00 -6.68
C ALA A 100 17.27 -18.02 -5.78
N GLU A 101 17.56 -18.09 -4.49
CA GLU A 101 17.05 -17.19 -3.48
C GLU A 101 18.09 -16.16 -3.08
N MET A 102 17.71 -14.88 -3.10
CA MET A 102 18.58 -13.81 -2.67
C MET A 102 18.52 -13.60 -1.15
N LYS A 103 19.70 -13.45 -0.53
CA LYS A 103 19.81 -13.15 0.90
C LYS A 103 19.20 -11.81 1.31
N ASN A 104 19.19 -10.83 0.40
CA ASN A 104 18.65 -9.51 0.66
C ASN A 104 18.00 -8.92 -0.59
N VAL A 105 16.68 -9.03 -0.64
CA VAL A 105 15.82 -8.50 -1.70
C VAL A 105 15.76 -6.97 -1.57
N SER A 106 16.22 -6.26 -2.59
CA SER A 106 16.24 -4.80 -2.64
C SER A 106 16.28 -4.34 -4.09
N TRP A 107 16.01 -3.05 -4.36
CA TRP A 107 16.02 -2.49 -5.72
C TRP A 107 17.32 -2.74 -6.51
N ARG A 108 18.44 -2.96 -5.80
CA ARG A 108 19.74 -3.30 -6.41
C ARG A 108 19.89 -4.76 -6.81
N MET A 109 18.87 -5.60 -6.60
CA MET A 109 18.88 -7.03 -6.93
C MET A 109 19.16 -7.23 -8.42
N PHE A 110 18.42 -6.56 -9.30
CA PHE A 110 18.57 -6.67 -10.76
C PHE A 110 19.99 -6.35 -11.21
N ALA A 111 20.59 -5.26 -10.71
CA ALA A 111 21.98 -4.93 -10.99
C ALA A 111 22.98 -5.97 -10.44
N ARG A 112 22.66 -6.62 -9.31
CA ARG A 112 23.51 -7.63 -8.67
C ARG A 112 23.44 -8.95 -9.40
N THR A 113 22.27 -9.40 -9.82
CA THR A 113 22.06 -10.66 -10.54
C THR A 113 22.72 -10.62 -11.91
N GLN A 114 22.61 -9.49 -12.64
CA GLN A 114 23.35 -9.29 -13.89
C GLN A 114 24.88 -9.32 -13.69
N LYS A 115 25.39 -8.76 -12.58
CA LYS A 115 26.82 -8.89 -12.21
C LYS A 115 27.21 -10.31 -11.83
N ILE A 116 26.29 -11.11 -11.29
CA ILE A 116 26.52 -12.51 -10.97
C ILE A 116 26.63 -13.31 -12.28
N GLY A 117 25.67 -13.14 -13.20
CA GLY A 117 25.72 -13.76 -14.54
C GLY A 117 27.02 -13.47 -15.28
N LYS A 118 27.48 -12.20 -15.25
CA LYS A 118 28.79 -11.83 -15.80
C LYS A 118 29.97 -12.54 -15.13
N LYS A 119 29.92 -12.73 -13.80
CA LYS A 119 31.03 -13.30 -13.04
C LYS A 119 31.17 -14.80 -13.24
N ILE A 120 30.04 -15.50 -13.37
CA ILE A 120 30.01 -16.95 -13.61
C ILE A 120 30.25 -17.30 -15.09
N GLY A 121 30.32 -16.29 -15.97
CA GLY A 121 30.65 -16.48 -17.38
C GLY A 121 29.47 -16.90 -18.25
N MET A 122 28.24 -16.50 -17.89
CA MET A 122 27.08 -16.74 -18.75
C MET A 122 27.28 -16.08 -20.12
N GLU A 123 26.72 -16.71 -21.16
CA GLU A 123 26.63 -16.12 -22.49
C GLU A 123 25.68 -14.92 -22.48
N GLN A 124 26.03 -13.86 -23.22
CA GLN A 124 25.17 -12.69 -23.33
C GLN A 124 24.11 -12.94 -24.40
N LEU A 125 22.89 -12.55 -24.09
CA LEU A 125 21.80 -12.53 -25.05
C LEU A 125 22.13 -11.57 -26.22
N PRO A 126 21.66 -11.88 -27.44
CA PRO A 126 21.71 -10.94 -28.56
C PRO A 126 21.14 -9.57 -28.18
N GLU A 127 21.68 -8.48 -28.74
CA GLU A 127 21.23 -7.11 -28.38
C GLU A 127 19.72 -6.90 -28.62
N GLU A 128 19.14 -7.62 -29.57
CA GLU A 128 17.71 -7.59 -29.90
C GLU A 128 16.82 -8.22 -28.81
N GLU A 129 17.37 -9.13 -28.02
CA GLU A 129 16.67 -9.83 -26.93
C GLU A 129 16.89 -9.16 -25.56
N TRP A 130 17.61 -8.03 -25.51
CA TRP A 130 17.86 -7.33 -24.25
C TRP A 130 16.55 -6.80 -23.67
N ARG A 131 16.17 -7.36 -22.52
CA ARG A 131 14.97 -6.93 -21.81
C ARG A 131 15.29 -5.73 -20.93
N ARG A 132 14.38 -4.76 -20.88
CA ARG A 132 14.43 -3.72 -19.84
C ARG A 132 13.99 -4.37 -18.53
N LEU A 133 14.85 -4.29 -17.52
CA LEU A 133 14.52 -4.71 -16.16
C LEU A 133 14.02 -3.51 -15.35
N PRO A 134 13.29 -3.76 -14.26
CA PRO A 134 12.92 -2.73 -13.29
C PRO A 134 14.11 -1.85 -12.87
N TYR A 135 13.82 -0.58 -12.54
CA TYR A 135 14.81 0.41 -12.09
C TYR A 135 15.87 0.79 -13.14
N ARG A 136 15.51 0.75 -14.43
CA ARG A 136 16.36 1.12 -15.58
C ARG A 136 17.62 0.27 -15.73
N GLU A 137 17.58 -0.98 -15.28
CA GLU A 137 18.63 -1.96 -15.52
C GLU A 137 18.39 -2.68 -16.85
N THR A 138 19.44 -3.18 -17.48
CA THR A 138 19.34 -3.95 -18.74
C THR A 138 19.62 -5.41 -18.46
N GLY A 139 18.68 -6.29 -18.81
CA GLY A 139 18.83 -7.74 -18.75
C GLY A 139 19.66 -8.23 -19.94
N LYS A 140 20.95 -8.42 -19.71
CA LYS A 140 21.90 -8.93 -20.72
C LYS A 140 22.05 -10.44 -20.70
N TYR A 141 21.69 -11.06 -19.58
CA TYR A 141 21.77 -12.49 -19.34
C TYR A 141 20.36 -13.06 -19.19
N ASN A 142 20.17 -14.31 -19.63
CA ASN A 142 18.90 -15.00 -19.55
C ASN A 142 18.56 -15.38 -18.09
N ILE A 143 17.88 -14.46 -17.41
CA ILE A 143 17.48 -14.59 -16.00
C ILE A 143 16.02 -14.18 -15.88
N THR A 144 15.17 -15.14 -15.50
CA THR A 144 13.77 -14.88 -15.18
C THR A 144 13.65 -14.47 -13.72
N TYR A 145 12.78 -13.50 -13.42
CA TYR A 145 12.52 -13.04 -12.06
C TYR A 145 11.10 -13.41 -11.67
N HIS A 146 10.91 -13.81 -10.42
CA HIS A 146 9.60 -14.09 -9.87
C HIS A 146 8.88 -12.77 -9.53
N ILE A 147 8.38 -12.08 -10.55
CA ILE A 147 7.86 -10.71 -10.40
C ILE A 147 6.75 -10.64 -9.35
N GLU A 148 5.81 -11.59 -9.36
CA GLU A 148 4.70 -11.66 -8.40
C GLU A 148 5.20 -11.65 -6.95
N LEU A 149 6.12 -12.54 -6.59
CA LEU A 149 6.69 -12.58 -5.24
C LEU A 149 7.49 -11.30 -4.92
N LEU A 150 8.26 -10.77 -5.88
CA LEU A 150 9.08 -9.57 -5.71
C LEU A 150 8.24 -8.30 -5.48
N GLU A 151 7.03 -8.22 -6.02
CA GLU A 151 6.10 -7.12 -5.77
C GLU A 151 5.74 -6.99 -4.28
N TYR A 152 5.59 -8.12 -3.58
CA TYR A 152 5.33 -8.13 -2.13
C TYR A 152 6.57 -7.83 -1.28
N TYR A 153 7.77 -7.88 -1.87
CA TYR A 153 8.98 -7.28 -1.30
C TYR A 153 9.11 -5.77 -1.60
N GLY A 154 8.16 -5.19 -2.35
CA GLY A 154 8.14 -3.79 -2.74
C GLY A 154 9.00 -3.46 -3.95
N LEU A 155 9.29 -4.45 -4.81
CA LEU A 155 9.97 -4.27 -6.09
C LEU A 155 8.94 -4.27 -7.22
N ASN A 156 8.92 -3.23 -8.04
CA ASN A 156 7.88 -3.03 -9.03
C ASN A 156 8.49 -2.95 -10.42
N ASP A 157 7.76 -3.41 -11.42
CA ASP A 157 8.01 -2.97 -12.80
C ASP A 157 7.53 -1.52 -12.99
N GLU A 158 8.12 -0.78 -13.93
CA GLU A 158 7.91 0.68 -14.09
C GLU A 158 6.46 1.05 -14.46
N THR A 159 5.61 0.08 -14.84
CA THR A 159 4.27 0.29 -15.40
C THR A 159 3.12 0.20 -14.40
N SER A 160 3.28 -0.42 -13.23
CA SER A 160 2.20 -0.60 -12.24
C SER A 160 2.60 -0.20 -10.82
N MET A 161 1.66 0.42 -10.09
CA MET A 161 1.88 0.76 -8.68
C MET A 161 1.64 -0.50 -7.83
N SER A 162 2.71 -1.16 -7.40
CA SER A 162 2.58 -2.37 -6.56
C SER A 162 1.80 -2.11 -5.28
N VAL A 163 1.30 -3.20 -4.71
CA VAL A 163 0.66 -3.25 -3.39
C VAL A 163 1.57 -2.61 -2.33
N GLY A 164 2.88 -2.87 -2.37
CA GLY A 164 3.85 -2.25 -1.46
C GLY A 164 3.99 -0.72 -1.66
N GLY A 165 3.92 -0.26 -2.90
CA GLY A 165 3.90 1.17 -3.25
C GLY A 165 2.67 1.88 -2.68
N ILE A 166 1.48 1.29 -2.85
CA ILE A 166 0.22 1.81 -2.30
C ILE A 166 0.30 1.95 -0.78
N ILE A 167 0.79 0.91 -0.09
CA ILE A 167 0.95 0.92 1.37
C ILE A 167 1.88 2.06 1.81
N ASN A 168 3.01 2.26 1.13
CA ASN A 168 3.95 3.33 1.45
C ASN A 168 3.34 4.73 1.28
N VAL A 169 2.51 4.93 0.25
CA VAL A 169 1.76 6.18 0.05
C VAL A 169 0.80 6.42 1.21
N ILE A 170 0.03 5.41 1.62
CA ILE A 170 -0.91 5.48 2.74
C ILE A 170 -0.17 5.81 4.06
N VAL A 171 0.93 5.11 4.35
CA VAL A 171 1.74 5.36 5.55
C VAL A 171 2.29 6.79 5.56
N THR A 172 2.77 7.28 4.41
CA THR A 172 3.27 8.65 4.26
C THR A 172 2.16 9.68 4.50
N MET A 173 0.97 9.45 3.96
CA MET A 173 -0.20 10.30 4.16
C MET A 173 -0.60 10.37 5.64
N VAL A 174 -0.65 9.22 6.32
CA VAL A 174 -0.93 9.11 7.76
C VAL A 174 0.13 9.85 8.59
N MET A 175 1.41 9.74 8.23
CA MET A 175 2.49 10.49 8.89
C MET A 175 2.29 12.00 8.75
N LEU A 176 1.92 12.49 7.55
CA LEU A 176 1.65 13.91 7.33
C LEU A 176 0.46 14.40 8.15
N MET A 177 -0.63 13.64 8.20
CA MET A 177 -1.78 13.93 9.06
C MET A 177 -1.39 13.99 10.54
N GLY A 178 -0.59 13.02 10.98
CA GLY A 178 -0.04 12.95 12.33
C GLY A 178 0.79 14.18 12.68
N CYS A 179 1.68 14.60 11.78
CA CYS A 179 2.47 15.82 11.94
C CYS A 179 1.58 17.06 12.11
N VAL A 180 0.51 17.19 11.31
CA VAL A 180 -0.45 18.31 11.41
C VAL A 180 -1.21 18.28 12.74
N LEU A 181 -1.66 17.10 13.19
CA LEU A 181 -2.34 16.92 14.47
C LEU A 181 -1.45 17.37 15.64
N ILE A 182 -0.21 16.86 15.67
CA ILE A 182 0.79 17.20 16.70
C ILE A 182 1.14 18.69 16.63
N TYR A 183 1.28 19.24 15.42
CA TYR A 183 1.52 20.68 15.20
C TYR A 183 0.41 21.53 15.80
N ASN A 184 -0.86 21.15 15.60
CA ASN A 184 -2.00 21.89 16.15
C ASN A 184 -1.99 21.87 17.68
N ALA A 185 -1.66 20.73 18.28
CA ALA A 185 -1.50 20.61 19.73
C ALA A 185 -0.38 21.52 20.25
N TYR A 186 0.80 21.54 19.60
CA TYR A 186 1.93 22.41 19.95
C TYR A 186 1.76 23.87 19.58
N SER A 187 0.90 24.22 18.63
CA SER A 187 0.55 25.60 18.32
C SER A 187 -0.25 26.21 19.49
N ILE A 188 -1.19 25.44 20.07
CA ILE A 188 -2.00 25.86 21.23
C ILE A 188 -1.13 25.88 22.50
N SER A 189 -0.56 24.73 22.87
CA SER A 189 0.88 24.60 23.08
C SER A 189 1.69 25.85 23.48
N THR A 190 2.39 26.33 22.46
CA THR A 190 3.25 27.50 22.45
C THR A 190 2.50 28.79 22.69
N PHE A 191 1.29 28.97 22.12
CA PHE A 191 0.52 30.19 22.25
C PHE A 191 0.26 30.59 23.71
N GLU A 192 -0.12 29.66 24.56
CA GLU A 192 -0.41 29.94 25.98
C GLU A 192 0.86 30.20 26.82
N LYS A 193 2.01 29.66 26.40
CA LYS A 193 3.31 29.90 27.07
C LYS A 193 4.10 31.06 26.46
N LEU A 194 3.55 31.78 25.47
CA LEU A 194 4.21 32.94 24.86
C LEU A 194 4.61 33.98 25.92
N ARG A 195 3.72 34.29 26.86
CA ARG A 195 4.03 35.22 27.96
C ARG A 195 5.17 34.72 28.84
N TYR A 196 5.19 33.42 29.16
CA TYR A 196 6.27 32.80 29.93
C TYR A 196 7.62 32.85 29.18
N LEU A 197 7.62 32.56 27.88
CA LEU A 197 8.81 32.66 27.03
C LEU A 197 9.27 34.12 26.86
N GLY A 198 8.33 35.08 26.84
CA GLY A 198 8.59 36.51 26.84
C GLY A 198 9.29 36.97 28.13
N THR A 199 8.77 36.58 29.29
CA THR A 199 9.41 36.86 30.60
C THR A 199 10.81 36.22 30.67
N LEU A 200 10.95 34.99 30.21
CA LEU A 200 12.24 34.30 30.15
C LEU A 200 13.23 35.06 29.25
N GLY A 201 12.75 35.57 28.10
CA GLY A 201 13.52 36.44 27.22
C GLY A 201 13.92 37.77 27.86
N SER A 202 13.04 38.40 28.66
CA SER A 202 13.33 39.65 29.36
C SER A 202 14.39 39.50 30.47
N ILE A 203 14.55 38.31 31.05
CA ILE A 203 15.61 38.00 32.02
C ILE A 203 16.97 37.74 31.32
N GLY A 204 17.01 37.77 29.99
CA GLY A 204 18.24 37.60 29.20
C GLY A 204 18.42 36.21 28.57
N ALA A 205 17.37 35.37 28.54
CA ALA A 205 17.49 34.05 27.93
C ALA A 205 17.72 34.14 26.41
N SER A 206 18.68 33.35 25.92
CA SER A 206 19.03 33.35 24.50
C SER A 206 17.89 32.81 23.62
N LYS A 207 17.95 33.09 22.32
CA LYS A 207 17.02 32.55 21.32
C LYS A 207 16.98 31.02 21.36
N PHE A 208 18.16 30.38 21.43
CA PHE A 208 18.28 28.92 21.55
C PHE A 208 17.72 28.37 22.85
N GLN A 209 17.90 29.09 23.97
CA GLN A 209 17.34 28.67 25.26
C GLN A 209 15.80 28.67 25.24
N ARG A 210 15.18 29.67 24.58
CA ARG A 210 13.72 29.73 24.40
C ARG A 210 13.19 28.64 23.48
N ILE A 211 13.85 28.39 22.34
CA ILE A 211 13.51 27.29 21.42
C ILE A 211 13.61 25.94 22.13
N SER A 212 14.66 25.76 22.92
CA SER A 212 14.91 24.51 23.65
C SER A 212 13.77 24.16 24.62
N VAL A 213 13.09 25.14 25.22
CA VAL A 213 11.93 24.87 26.09
C VAL A 213 10.84 24.10 25.32
N VAL A 214 10.58 24.49 24.07
CA VAL A 214 9.53 23.87 23.24
C VAL A 214 9.92 22.45 22.86
N TYR A 215 11.16 22.21 22.42
CA TYR A 215 11.62 20.87 22.10
C TYR A 215 11.73 19.96 23.31
N TRP A 216 12.16 20.46 24.47
CA TRP A 216 12.19 19.66 25.70
C TRP A 216 10.79 19.25 26.16
N GLU A 217 9.78 20.10 25.95
CA GLU A 217 8.37 19.72 26.17
C GLU A 217 7.98 18.58 25.23
N GLY A 218 8.31 18.72 23.94
CA GLY A 218 8.09 17.66 22.95
C GLY A 218 8.74 16.33 23.29
N ILE A 219 10.01 16.35 23.71
CA ILE A 219 10.74 15.15 24.08
C ILE A 219 10.13 14.50 25.33
N LEU A 220 9.82 15.27 26.37
CA LEU A 220 9.26 14.74 27.62
C LEU A 220 7.88 14.13 27.41
N GLU A 221 7.04 14.76 26.59
CA GLU A 221 5.72 14.23 26.24
C GLU A 221 5.84 13.02 25.31
N GLY A 222 6.77 13.05 24.35
CA GLY A 222 7.08 11.93 23.45
C GLY A 222 7.60 10.69 24.18
N LEU A 223 8.42 10.85 25.21
CA LEU A 223 8.89 9.76 26.07
C LEU A 223 7.75 8.98 26.75
N VAL A 224 6.56 9.59 26.88
CA VAL A 224 5.37 8.93 27.44
C VAL A 224 4.40 8.52 26.33
N GLY A 225 4.11 9.42 25.39
CA GLY A 225 3.15 9.19 24.32
C GLY A 225 3.57 8.13 23.32
N ILE A 226 4.87 8.07 22.95
CA ILE A 226 5.38 7.12 21.95
C ILE A 226 5.30 5.68 22.48
N PRO A 227 5.82 5.34 23.68
CA PRO A 227 5.70 3.97 24.20
C PRO A 227 4.25 3.51 24.39
N ILE A 228 3.38 4.40 24.89
CA ILE A 228 1.95 4.10 25.02
C ILE A 228 1.34 3.83 23.65
N GLY A 229 1.63 4.67 22.66
CA GLY A 229 1.06 4.53 21.33
C GLY A 229 1.52 3.27 20.61
N ILE A 230 2.82 2.93 20.69
CA ILE A 230 3.36 1.69 20.15
C ILE A 230 2.75 0.48 20.86
N GLY A 231 2.70 0.49 22.20
CA GLY A 231 2.15 -0.62 22.98
C GLY A 231 0.68 -0.89 22.65
N VAL A 232 -0.14 0.16 22.59
CA VAL A 232 -1.56 0.03 22.23
C VAL A 232 -1.73 -0.37 20.77
N GLY A 233 -0.93 0.17 19.85
CA GLY A 233 -1.01 -0.21 18.44
C GLY A 233 -0.63 -1.68 18.18
N ILE A 234 0.37 -2.21 18.90
CA ILE A 234 0.70 -3.65 18.87
C ILE A 234 -0.49 -4.48 19.36
N LEU A 235 -1.10 -4.10 20.50
CA LEU A 235 -2.26 -4.82 21.05
C LEU A 235 -3.45 -4.80 20.08
N LEU A 236 -3.71 -3.65 19.45
CA LEU A 236 -4.77 -3.54 18.44
C LEU A 236 -4.47 -4.39 17.20
N THR A 237 -3.23 -4.40 16.73
CA THR A 237 -2.84 -5.22 15.56
C THR A 237 -3.06 -6.70 15.87
N ASN A 238 -2.59 -7.18 17.02
CA ASN A 238 -2.79 -8.56 17.44
C ASN A 238 -4.29 -8.91 17.56
N GLY A 239 -5.10 -7.97 18.05
CA GLY A 239 -6.55 -8.14 18.13
C GLY A 239 -7.21 -8.24 16.75
N ILE A 240 -6.81 -7.38 15.81
CA ILE A 240 -7.30 -7.38 14.43
C ILE A 240 -6.90 -8.68 13.71
N VAL A 241 -5.64 -9.10 13.84
CA VAL A 241 -5.14 -10.33 13.21
C VAL A 241 -5.90 -11.56 13.72
N LYS A 242 -6.06 -11.71 15.05
CA LYS A 242 -6.86 -12.80 15.62
C LYS A 242 -8.33 -12.77 15.20
N TRP A 243 -8.89 -11.58 15.04
CA TRP A 243 -10.25 -11.43 14.56
C TRP A 243 -10.37 -11.90 13.10
N LEU A 244 -9.38 -11.60 12.25
CA LEU A 244 -9.32 -12.09 10.88
C LEU A 244 -9.12 -13.61 10.82
N GLU A 245 -8.20 -14.18 11.61
CA GLU A 245 -7.99 -15.64 11.71
C GLU A 245 -9.31 -16.38 11.96
N ASN A 246 -10.11 -15.89 12.92
CA ASN A 246 -11.39 -16.49 13.27
C ASN A 246 -12.45 -16.39 12.17
N ILE A 247 -12.41 -15.33 11.34
CA ILE A 247 -13.38 -15.14 10.25
C ILE A 247 -13.04 -16.00 9.04
N PHE A 248 -11.76 -16.07 8.69
CA PHE A 248 -11.30 -16.73 7.47
C PHE A 248 -10.92 -18.21 7.69
N MET A 249 -11.05 -18.74 8.91
CA MET A 249 -10.67 -20.12 9.29
C MET A 249 -9.27 -20.49 8.80
N TYR A 250 -8.32 -19.57 8.93
CA TYR A 250 -6.97 -19.77 8.45
C TYR A 250 -6.26 -20.82 9.33
N GLU A 251 -5.79 -21.92 8.75
CA GLU A 251 -5.22 -23.06 9.50
C GLU A 251 -3.85 -22.72 10.14
N GLN A 252 -3.13 -21.75 9.56
CA GLN A 252 -1.81 -21.31 10.03
C GLN A 252 -1.94 -20.06 10.95
N PRO A 253 -1.28 -19.99 12.11
CA PRO A 253 -1.33 -18.80 12.94
C PRO A 253 -0.58 -17.63 12.28
N LEU A 254 -1.26 -16.50 12.09
CA LEU A 254 -0.67 -15.25 11.61
C LEU A 254 0.15 -14.60 12.73
N VAL A 255 1.46 -14.82 12.68
CA VAL A 255 2.35 -14.23 13.69
C VAL A 255 2.72 -12.81 13.30
N VAL A 256 2.34 -11.85 14.15
CA VAL A 256 2.81 -10.46 14.03
C VAL A 256 4.31 -10.41 14.34
N GLU A 257 5.14 -10.32 13.30
CA GLU A 257 6.59 -10.24 13.44
C GLU A 257 7.03 -8.92 14.10
N LEU A 258 7.37 -9.00 15.38
CA LEU A 258 7.93 -7.87 16.14
C LEU A 258 9.44 -8.03 16.28
N THR A 259 10.19 -7.49 15.31
CA THR A 259 11.63 -7.36 15.44
C THR A 259 12.00 -6.15 16.30
N PHE A 260 13.02 -6.25 17.15
CA PHE A 260 13.54 -5.11 17.91
C PHE A 260 13.89 -3.91 17.01
N GLY A 261 14.39 -4.18 15.80
CA GLY A 261 14.63 -3.15 14.79
C GLY A 261 13.37 -2.34 14.42
N ARG A 262 12.19 -2.97 14.30
CA ARG A 262 10.94 -2.26 13.96
C ARG A 262 10.52 -1.30 15.07
N ILE A 263 10.65 -1.70 16.34
CA ILE A 263 10.36 -0.82 17.49
C ILE A 263 11.25 0.43 17.44
N ILE A 264 12.55 0.26 17.16
CA ILE A 264 13.47 1.40 17.02
C ILE A 264 13.01 2.32 15.88
N THR A 265 12.58 1.77 14.74
CA THR A 265 12.08 2.60 13.63
C THR A 265 10.83 3.40 14.00
N PHE A 266 9.87 2.82 14.75
CA PHE A 266 8.71 3.56 15.23
C PHE A 266 9.08 4.66 16.22
N VAL A 267 10.01 4.39 17.14
CA VAL A 267 10.50 5.40 18.08
C VAL A 267 11.19 6.55 17.33
N PHE A 268 12.04 6.22 16.35
CA PHE A 268 12.70 7.21 15.51
C PHE A 268 11.69 8.10 14.77
N TRP A 269 10.73 7.50 14.06
CA TRP A 269 9.69 8.24 13.33
C TRP A 269 8.79 9.05 14.27
N GLY A 270 8.45 8.53 15.45
CA GLY A 270 7.67 9.26 16.44
C GLY A 270 8.37 10.54 16.90
N PHE A 271 9.67 10.46 17.25
CA PHE A 271 10.43 11.66 17.62
C PHE A 271 10.68 12.59 16.42
N LEU A 272 10.87 12.05 15.21
CA LEU A 272 11.00 12.87 14.00
C LEU A 272 9.73 13.68 13.73
N MET A 273 8.54 13.07 13.88
CA MET A 273 7.27 13.79 13.72
C MET A 273 7.09 14.88 14.79
N ILE A 274 7.42 14.61 16.06
CA ILE A 274 7.39 15.62 17.12
C ILE A 274 8.35 16.78 16.78
N PHE A 275 9.56 16.46 16.31
CA PHE A 275 10.55 17.46 15.90
C PHE A 275 10.01 18.34 14.77
N LEU A 276 9.49 17.73 13.69
CA LEU A 276 8.92 18.45 12.56
C LEU A 276 7.73 19.31 12.96
N ALA A 277 6.85 18.79 13.80
CA ALA A 277 5.68 19.52 14.29
C ALA A 277 6.05 20.71 15.20
N CYS A 278 7.15 20.61 15.96
CA CYS A 278 7.63 21.68 16.84
C CYS A 278 8.39 22.80 16.11
N LEU A 279 8.89 22.57 14.89
CA LEU A 279 9.70 23.54 14.14
C LEU A 279 9.01 24.91 14.02
N PHE A 280 7.78 24.93 13.48
CA PHE A 280 7.08 26.18 13.23
C PHE A 280 6.64 26.91 14.53
N PRO A 281 6.04 26.23 15.52
CA PRO A 281 5.72 26.85 16.80
C PRO A 281 6.94 27.40 17.54
N ALA A 282 8.07 26.68 17.52
CA ALA A 282 9.31 27.12 18.17
C ALA A 282 9.95 28.30 17.44
N TRP A 283 9.99 28.28 16.11
CA TRP A 283 10.50 29.39 15.30
C TRP A 283 9.72 30.68 15.53
N LYS A 284 8.38 30.57 15.51
CA LYS A 284 7.47 31.69 15.75
C LYS A 284 7.66 32.29 17.14
N ALA A 285 7.83 31.47 18.17
CA ALA A 285 8.00 31.93 19.55
C ALA A 285 9.27 32.78 19.78
N VAL A 286 10.26 32.70 18.90
CA VAL A 286 11.57 33.37 19.07
C VAL A 286 11.76 34.57 18.15
N HIS A 287 10.98 34.67 17.07
CA HIS A 287 10.97 35.83 16.18
C HIS A 287 10.07 36.97 16.68
N THR A 288 9.18 36.71 17.65
CA THR A 288 8.39 37.76 18.31
C THR A 288 9.19 38.41 19.44
N SER A 289 9.09 39.73 19.59
CA SER A 289 9.85 40.46 20.62
C SER A 289 9.32 40.15 22.03
N SER A 290 10.19 40.16 23.05
CA SER A 290 9.78 39.86 24.44
C SER A 290 8.71 40.81 24.97
N MET A 291 8.74 42.08 24.55
CA MET A 291 7.72 43.09 24.87
C MET A 291 6.36 42.74 24.25
N GLU A 292 6.35 42.45 22.95
CA GLU A 292 5.14 42.08 22.19
C GLU A 292 4.50 40.77 22.71
N LEU A 293 5.32 39.83 23.20
CA LEU A 293 4.87 38.60 23.85
C LEU A 293 4.20 38.85 25.22
N ILE A 294 4.57 39.93 25.92
CA ILE A 294 4.08 40.25 27.27
C ILE A 294 2.86 41.18 27.22
N THR A 295 2.83 42.14 26.30
CA THR A 295 1.77 43.15 26.20
C THR A 295 0.49 42.59 25.59
N GLN A 296 0.60 41.60 24.70
CA GLN A 296 -0.47 40.80 24.09
C GLN A 296 -1.81 41.53 23.88
N THR A 297 -1.78 42.73 23.30
CA THR A 297 -2.94 43.26 22.58
C THR A 297 -2.94 42.59 21.21
N TYR A 298 -4.00 41.84 20.88
CA TYR A 298 -4.23 41.42 19.50
C TYR A 298 -4.31 42.69 18.65
N GLU A 299 -3.21 43.13 18.04
CA GLU A 299 -3.26 44.08 16.96
C GLU A 299 -3.86 43.35 15.76
N VAL A 300 -5.19 43.30 15.74
CA VAL A 300 -5.93 42.95 14.53
C VAL A 300 -5.59 44.04 13.53
N ASP A 301 -4.72 43.70 12.57
CA ASP A 301 -4.35 44.56 11.45
C ASP A 301 -5.57 45.32 10.95
N THR A 302 -5.47 46.65 10.91
CA THR A 302 -6.58 47.55 10.59
C THR A 302 -7.18 47.24 9.20
N LYS A 303 -6.37 46.71 8.27
CA LYS A 303 -6.82 46.20 6.95
C LYS A 303 -7.77 45.00 7.05
N MET A 304 -7.63 44.13 8.06
CA MET A 304 -8.54 42.99 8.27
C MET A 304 -9.90 43.41 8.84
N ARG A 305 -9.95 44.50 9.62
CA ARG A 305 -11.19 45.08 10.16
C ARG A 305 -12.12 45.59 9.06
N THR A 306 -11.56 46.21 8.00
CA THR A 306 -12.32 46.70 6.84
C THR A 306 -12.76 45.58 5.90
N ARG A 307 -11.93 44.57 5.62
CA ARG A 307 -12.30 43.44 4.74
C ARG A 307 -13.41 42.54 5.28
N THR A 308 -13.53 42.41 6.60
CA THR A 308 -14.56 41.58 7.25
C THR A 308 -15.87 42.32 7.50
N ASN A 309 -15.93 43.62 7.23
CA ASN A 309 -17.12 44.45 7.38
C ASN A 309 -18.06 44.28 6.17
N LEU A 310 -18.46 43.04 5.90
CA LEU A 310 -19.46 42.71 4.88
C LEU A 310 -20.84 42.93 5.49
N LEU A 311 -21.30 44.19 5.44
CA LEU A 311 -22.66 44.63 5.84
C LEU A 311 -23.79 43.75 5.27
N LYS A 312 -23.55 43.00 4.17
CA LYS A 312 -24.50 42.08 3.53
C LYS A 312 -24.65 40.70 4.18
N LYS A 313 -23.70 40.21 5.00
CA LYS A 313 -23.77 38.86 5.61
C LYS A 313 -24.64 38.78 6.88
N ARG A 314 -25.11 39.93 7.39
CA ARG A 314 -25.87 40.03 8.65
C ARG A 314 -27.24 39.33 8.60
N LYS A 315 -27.84 39.21 7.40
CA LYS A 315 -29.15 38.56 7.20
C LYS A 315 -29.13 37.03 7.34
N LEU A 316 -28.01 36.37 7.02
CA LEU A 316 -27.93 34.89 7.03
C LEU A 316 -27.47 34.31 8.38
N PHE A 317 -26.59 35.01 9.10
CA PHE A 317 -25.86 34.44 10.25
C PHE A 317 -26.04 35.21 11.57
N GLY A 318 -26.84 36.27 11.57
CA GLY A 318 -27.03 37.13 12.75
C GLY A 318 -25.72 37.78 13.25
N THR A 319 -25.76 38.32 14.47
CA THR A 319 -24.58 38.92 15.13
C THR A 319 -23.59 37.87 15.61
N VAL A 320 -24.09 36.75 16.13
CA VAL A 320 -23.27 35.65 16.67
C VAL A 320 -22.46 34.98 15.55
N GLY A 321 -23.07 34.65 14.43
CA GLY A 321 -22.36 34.04 13.30
C GLY A 321 -21.38 35.00 12.62
N MET A 322 -21.65 36.31 12.64
CA MET A 322 -20.68 37.31 12.17
C MET A 322 -19.43 37.34 13.06
N LEU A 323 -19.60 37.28 14.38
CA LEU A 323 -18.48 37.18 15.33
C LEU A 323 -17.69 35.89 15.12
N ALA A 324 -18.37 34.76 14.94
CA ALA A 324 -17.74 33.48 14.65
C ALA A 324 -16.93 33.49 13.34
N PHE A 325 -17.51 34.02 12.25
CA PHE A 325 -16.83 34.12 10.96
C PHE A 325 -15.62 35.06 11.01
N LYS A 326 -15.73 36.17 11.75
CA LYS A 326 -14.61 37.07 11.97
C LYS A 326 -13.49 36.39 12.76
N ASN A 327 -13.83 35.58 13.77
CA ASN A 327 -12.85 34.78 14.52
C ASN A 327 -12.13 33.76 13.61
N MET A 328 -12.88 33.07 12.73
CA MET A 328 -12.30 32.17 11.74
C MET A 328 -11.32 32.88 10.82
N TRP A 329 -11.66 34.08 10.35
CA TRP A 329 -10.82 34.86 9.45
C TRP A 329 -9.55 35.39 10.12
N VAL A 330 -9.64 35.80 11.39
CA VAL A 330 -8.49 36.23 12.20
C VAL A 330 -7.55 35.06 12.45
N ARG A 331 -8.08 33.86 12.74
CA ARG A 331 -7.29 32.63 12.95
C ARG A 331 -7.18 31.75 11.71
N ARG A 332 -7.28 32.33 10.50
CA ARG A 332 -7.42 31.59 9.23
C ARG A 332 -6.42 30.45 9.03
N LYS A 333 -5.15 30.65 9.40
CA LYS A 333 -4.10 29.62 9.23
C LYS A 333 -4.39 28.34 10.02
N SER A 334 -4.91 28.47 11.24
CA SER A 334 -5.27 27.32 12.09
C SER A 334 -6.54 26.63 11.59
N TYR A 335 -7.53 27.41 11.14
CA TYR A 335 -8.77 26.85 10.59
C TYR A 335 -8.52 26.12 9.26
N ILE A 336 -7.70 26.69 8.36
CA ILE A 336 -7.31 26.02 7.10
C ILE A 336 -6.62 24.69 7.40
N ALA A 337 -5.67 24.64 8.34
CA ALA A 337 -4.99 23.39 8.70
C ALA A 337 -5.96 22.32 9.22
N ASN A 338 -6.90 22.69 10.09
CA ASN A 338 -7.93 21.77 10.61
C ASN A 338 -8.90 21.31 9.50
N SER A 339 -9.31 22.21 8.62
CA SER A 339 -10.18 21.87 7.48
C SER A 339 -9.48 20.91 6.52
N VAL A 340 -8.21 21.14 6.20
CA VAL A 340 -7.40 20.23 5.37
C VAL A 340 -7.31 18.86 6.02
N LEU A 341 -7.03 18.78 7.33
CA LEU A 341 -6.98 17.50 8.05
C LEU A 341 -8.32 16.75 7.99
N LEU A 342 -9.43 17.47 8.18
CA LEU A 342 -10.77 16.88 8.15
C LEU A 342 -11.14 16.37 6.76
N ILE A 343 -10.90 17.18 5.71
CA ILE A 343 -11.12 16.78 4.31
C ILE A 343 -10.30 15.54 3.98
N LEU A 344 -9.02 15.55 4.33
CA LEU A 344 -8.10 14.47 3.99
C LEU A 344 -8.45 13.17 4.74
N THR A 345 -8.93 13.27 5.99
CA THR A 345 -9.49 12.12 6.72
C THR A 345 -10.73 11.56 6.03
N PHE A 346 -11.63 12.43 5.57
CA PHE A 346 -12.87 12.03 4.90
C PHE A 346 -12.60 11.38 3.55
N CYS A 347 -11.65 11.89 2.76
CA CYS A 347 -11.21 11.28 1.51
C CYS A 347 -10.71 9.85 1.74
N VAL A 348 -9.80 9.63 2.69
CA VAL A 348 -9.26 8.28 2.98
C VAL A 348 -10.37 7.29 3.34
N ILE A 349 -11.36 7.73 4.13
CA ILE A 349 -12.49 6.88 4.50
C ILE A 349 -13.35 6.54 3.27
N LEU A 350 -13.70 7.53 2.45
CA LEU A 350 -14.52 7.30 1.26
C LEU A 350 -13.81 6.45 0.21
N ASP A 351 -12.53 6.72 -0.05
CA ASP A 351 -11.72 5.96 -0.99
C ASP A 351 -11.61 4.51 -0.52
N GLY A 352 -11.37 4.28 0.78
CA GLY A 352 -11.37 2.94 1.37
C GLY A 352 -12.71 2.22 1.23
N MET A 353 -13.83 2.91 1.46
CA MET A 353 -15.16 2.33 1.25
C MET A 353 -15.42 2.00 -0.22
N ALA A 354 -15.02 2.87 -1.16
CA ALA A 354 -15.15 2.63 -2.58
C ALA A 354 -14.35 1.40 -3.02
N VAL A 355 -13.10 1.25 -2.55
CA VAL A 355 -12.29 0.06 -2.82
C VAL A 355 -12.96 -1.20 -2.28
N MET A 356 -13.47 -1.19 -1.04
CA MET A 356 -14.16 -2.34 -0.45
C MET A 356 -15.42 -2.73 -1.24
N ARG A 357 -16.20 -1.74 -1.71
CA ARG A 357 -17.36 -2.00 -2.57
C ARG A 357 -16.97 -2.60 -3.91
N GLY A 358 -15.84 -2.17 -4.48
CA GLY A 358 -15.26 -2.76 -5.68
C GLY A 358 -14.87 -4.22 -5.48
N ILE A 359 -14.20 -4.53 -4.37
CA ILE A 359 -13.83 -5.92 -4.03
C ILE A 359 -15.07 -6.79 -3.79
N ASN A 360 -16.10 -6.24 -3.14
CA ASN A 360 -17.39 -6.92 -2.94
C ASN A 360 -18.23 -7.05 -4.23
N LYS A 361 -17.68 -6.63 -5.38
CA LYS A 361 -18.33 -6.63 -6.68
C LYS A 361 -19.65 -5.82 -6.72
N GLU A 362 -19.87 -4.90 -5.78
CA GLU A 362 -21.10 -4.07 -5.73
C GLU A 362 -21.24 -3.13 -6.94
N TYR A 363 -20.13 -2.83 -7.63
CA TYR A 363 -20.16 -2.02 -8.86
C TYR A 363 -20.34 -2.85 -10.13
N TYR A 364 -20.24 -4.18 -10.05
CA TYR A 364 -20.49 -5.05 -11.19
C TYR A 364 -21.98 -5.32 -11.28
N PRO A 365 -22.57 -5.32 -12.49
CA PRO A 365 -23.96 -5.71 -12.66
C PRO A 365 -24.13 -7.13 -12.08
N VAL A 366 -25.00 -7.24 -11.08
CA VAL A 366 -25.41 -8.53 -10.53
C VAL A 366 -26.32 -9.18 -11.56
N ASP A 367 -26.04 -10.42 -11.91
CA ASP A 367 -26.90 -11.19 -12.80
C ASP A 367 -28.12 -11.66 -12.00
N ASP A 368 -29.26 -10.99 -12.19
CA ASP A 368 -30.51 -11.20 -11.44
C ASP A 368 -31.34 -12.40 -11.95
N ARG A 369 -30.81 -13.19 -12.90
CA ARG A 369 -31.51 -14.36 -13.44
C ARG A 369 -31.62 -15.46 -12.38
N GLU A 370 -32.81 -16.05 -12.23
CA GLU A 370 -33.02 -17.28 -11.45
C GLU A 370 -32.24 -18.41 -12.14
N ARG A 371 -31.15 -18.86 -11.50
CA ARG A 371 -30.37 -20.01 -11.94
C ARG A 371 -30.77 -21.22 -11.10
N GLU A 372 -30.75 -22.40 -11.69
CA GLU A 372 -30.88 -23.65 -10.92
C GLU A 372 -29.76 -23.73 -9.87
N GLU A 373 -30.08 -24.26 -8.68
CA GLU A 373 -29.08 -24.39 -7.60
C GLU A 373 -27.97 -25.34 -8.06
N LEU A 374 -26.74 -24.81 -8.13
CA LEU A 374 -25.56 -25.56 -8.55
C LEU A 374 -25.04 -26.40 -7.38
N ASP A 375 -25.17 -27.72 -7.48
CA ASP A 375 -24.68 -28.64 -6.46
C ASP A 375 -23.15 -28.81 -6.51
N LEU A 376 -22.55 -28.84 -7.71
CA LEU A 376 -21.09 -28.98 -7.88
C LEU A 376 -20.58 -28.27 -9.15
N TRP A 377 -19.43 -27.61 -9.04
CA TRP A 377 -18.68 -27.06 -10.18
C TRP A 377 -17.24 -27.56 -10.13
N THR A 378 -16.68 -27.90 -11.30
CA THR A 378 -15.27 -28.32 -11.44
C THR A 378 -14.61 -27.63 -12.63
N GLU A 379 -13.33 -27.30 -12.50
CA GLU A 379 -12.53 -26.65 -13.55
C GLU A 379 -11.44 -27.61 -14.04
N LEU A 380 -11.24 -27.69 -15.36
CA LEU A 380 -10.17 -28.49 -15.97
C LEU A 380 -9.31 -27.63 -16.90
N TYR A 381 -8.11 -27.25 -16.46
CA TYR A 381 -7.20 -26.46 -17.28
C TYR A 381 -6.44 -27.33 -18.27
N THR A 382 -6.90 -27.42 -19.51
CA THR A 382 -6.20 -28.11 -20.61
C THR A 382 -6.50 -27.46 -21.97
N MET A 383 -5.56 -27.57 -22.91
CA MET A 383 -5.72 -27.17 -24.32
C MET A 383 -6.06 -28.35 -25.24
N ASP A 384 -6.23 -29.55 -24.68
CA ASP A 384 -6.48 -30.79 -25.41
C ASP A 384 -8.00 -31.07 -25.44
N ASP A 385 -8.63 -30.73 -26.58
CA ASP A 385 -10.07 -30.86 -26.81
C ASP A 385 -10.58 -32.30 -26.63
N ASP A 386 -9.78 -33.30 -26.99
CA ASP A 386 -10.18 -34.70 -26.89
C ASP A 386 -10.32 -35.12 -25.42
N LYS A 387 -9.41 -34.66 -24.55
CA LYS A 387 -9.47 -34.94 -23.11
C LYS A 387 -10.65 -34.25 -22.42
N ILE A 388 -11.01 -33.05 -22.89
CA ILE A 388 -12.18 -32.31 -22.43
C ILE A 388 -13.45 -33.12 -22.70
N MET A 389 -13.60 -33.60 -23.95
CA MET A 389 -14.78 -34.37 -24.36
C MET A 389 -14.83 -35.72 -23.66
N GLU A 390 -13.69 -36.41 -23.50
CA GLU A 390 -13.63 -37.67 -22.75
C GLU A 390 -14.04 -37.48 -21.28
N PHE A 391 -13.63 -36.38 -20.65
CA PHE A 391 -14.03 -36.07 -19.27
C PHE A 391 -15.53 -35.76 -19.19
N TYR A 392 -16.05 -34.92 -20.09
CA TYR A 392 -17.47 -34.59 -20.16
C TYR A 392 -18.34 -35.84 -20.32
N GLU A 393 -18.00 -36.74 -21.25
CA GLU A 393 -18.75 -37.97 -21.48
C GLU A 393 -18.73 -38.90 -20.25
N LYS A 394 -17.59 -39.01 -19.56
CA LYS A 394 -17.48 -39.82 -18.34
C LYS A 394 -18.33 -39.28 -17.20
N VAL A 395 -18.39 -37.97 -17.04
CA VAL A 395 -19.20 -37.33 -16.00
C VAL A 395 -20.69 -37.39 -16.36
N ALA A 396 -21.05 -37.15 -17.61
CA ALA A 396 -22.42 -37.27 -18.11
C ALA A 396 -22.97 -38.71 -17.99
N ALA A 397 -22.10 -39.73 -18.03
CA ALA A 397 -22.48 -41.13 -17.89
C ALA A 397 -22.73 -41.57 -16.43
N LEU A 398 -22.43 -40.74 -15.43
CA LEU A 398 -22.66 -41.07 -14.03
C LEU A 398 -24.16 -40.99 -13.71
N PRO A 399 -24.74 -42.02 -13.05
CA PRO A 399 -26.19 -42.06 -12.78
C PRO A 399 -26.66 -41.04 -11.73
N GLU A 400 -25.72 -40.40 -11.04
CA GLU A 400 -25.96 -39.40 -9.99
C GLU A 400 -26.03 -37.97 -10.55
N VAL A 401 -25.70 -37.77 -11.83
CA VAL A 401 -25.67 -36.47 -12.50
C VAL A 401 -27.02 -36.23 -13.19
N THR A 402 -27.73 -35.19 -12.78
CA THR A 402 -29.06 -34.85 -13.30
C THR A 402 -29.00 -33.85 -14.46
N SER A 403 -28.06 -32.90 -14.41
CA SER A 403 -27.76 -32.00 -15.52
C SER A 403 -26.25 -31.75 -15.62
N ILE A 404 -25.73 -31.59 -16.83
CA ILE A 404 -24.32 -31.25 -17.04
C ILE A 404 -24.23 -30.13 -18.06
N SER A 405 -23.46 -29.09 -17.74
CA SER A 405 -23.23 -27.97 -18.65
C SER A 405 -21.74 -27.75 -18.82
N LEU A 406 -21.32 -27.55 -20.07
CA LEU A 406 -19.93 -27.34 -20.45
C LEU A 406 -19.74 -25.88 -20.85
N GLU A 407 -18.91 -25.16 -20.10
CA GLU A 407 -18.64 -23.75 -20.33
C GLU A 407 -17.24 -23.57 -20.94
N ARG A 408 -17.19 -23.02 -22.16
CA ARG A 408 -15.95 -22.66 -22.86
C ARG A 408 -15.74 -21.16 -22.72
N ASN A 409 -14.70 -20.76 -22.00
CA ASN A 409 -14.38 -19.36 -21.78
C ASN A 409 -13.13 -18.96 -22.56
N MET A 410 -13.23 -17.89 -23.34
CA MET A 410 -12.08 -17.26 -24.00
C MET A 410 -11.61 -16.06 -23.18
N SER A 411 -10.42 -16.16 -22.58
CA SER A 411 -9.79 -15.05 -21.85
C SER A 411 -8.99 -14.18 -22.83
N ILE A 412 -9.49 -12.97 -23.11
CA ILE A 412 -8.85 -12.02 -24.06
C ILE A 412 -7.99 -10.99 -23.29
N SER A 413 -7.46 -11.35 -22.12
CA SER A 413 -6.78 -10.41 -21.20
C SER A 413 -5.54 -9.72 -21.78
N ASP A 414 -4.91 -10.31 -22.80
CA ASP A 414 -3.61 -9.87 -23.32
C ASP A 414 -3.64 -9.49 -24.81
N MET A 415 -4.84 -9.37 -25.42
CA MET A 415 -4.98 -9.05 -26.85
C MET A 415 -5.19 -7.54 -27.07
N LEU A 416 -4.32 -6.92 -27.87
CA LEU A 416 -4.46 -5.54 -28.34
C LEU A 416 -5.38 -5.53 -29.57
N LEU A 417 -6.67 -5.26 -29.37
CA LEU A 417 -7.67 -5.14 -30.44
C LEU A 417 -7.99 -3.66 -30.74
N GLU A 418 -8.15 -3.29 -32.02
CA GLU A 418 -8.62 -1.96 -32.38
C GLU A 418 -10.13 -1.80 -32.05
N PRO A 419 -10.59 -0.64 -31.55
CA PRO A 419 -11.99 -0.42 -31.17
C PRO A 419 -13.01 -0.68 -32.30
N GLY A 420 -12.58 -0.58 -33.56
CA GLY A 420 -13.43 -0.81 -34.73
C GLY A 420 -13.66 -2.29 -35.04
N GLU A 421 -12.69 -3.17 -34.76
CA GLU A 421 -12.80 -4.61 -35.03
C GLU A 421 -13.67 -5.31 -33.99
N ILE A 422 -13.61 -4.86 -32.74
CA ILE A 422 -14.46 -5.35 -31.65
C ILE A 422 -15.95 -5.24 -32.00
N GLN A 423 -16.37 -4.11 -32.59
CA GLN A 423 -17.78 -3.84 -32.87
C GLN A 423 -18.29 -4.58 -34.12
N ASP A 424 -17.42 -4.80 -35.10
CA ASP A 424 -17.75 -5.49 -36.35
C ASP A 424 -17.78 -7.02 -36.17
N ASP A 425 -16.89 -7.58 -35.33
CA ASP A 425 -16.87 -9.02 -35.05
C ASP A 425 -17.95 -9.44 -34.04
N LEU A 426 -18.24 -8.62 -33.02
CA LEU A 426 -19.39 -8.85 -32.13
C LEU A 426 -20.74 -8.81 -32.86
N GLN A 427 -20.85 -8.12 -34.00
CA GLN A 427 -22.07 -8.09 -34.81
C GLN A 427 -22.16 -9.23 -35.83
N LYS A 428 -21.03 -9.83 -36.22
CA LYS A 428 -20.98 -10.88 -37.25
C LYS A 428 -21.05 -12.29 -36.67
N VAL A 429 -20.81 -12.43 -35.37
CA VAL A 429 -20.80 -13.72 -34.69
C VAL A 429 -22.15 -13.93 -33.98
N PRO A 430 -23.01 -14.86 -34.44
CA PRO A 430 -24.26 -15.14 -33.76
C PRO A 430 -23.95 -15.83 -32.43
N PHE A 431 -24.27 -15.18 -31.32
CA PHE A 431 -24.27 -15.80 -29.99
C PHE A 431 -25.72 -16.00 -29.57
N GLU A 432 -26.06 -17.18 -29.07
CA GLU A 432 -27.30 -17.41 -28.36
C GLU A 432 -27.05 -17.32 -26.85
N VAL A 433 -28.07 -16.91 -26.10
CA VAL A 433 -28.02 -16.76 -24.63
C VAL A 433 -28.83 -17.88 -24.02
N SER A 434 -28.26 -18.58 -23.03
CA SER A 434 -28.80 -19.85 -22.55
C SER A 434 -29.92 -19.47 -21.66
N GLU A 435 -31.11 -19.98 -21.96
CA GLU A 435 -32.25 -19.78 -21.08
C GLU A 435 -31.99 -20.43 -19.71
N GLU A 436 -31.08 -21.41 -19.62
CA GLU A 436 -30.75 -22.17 -18.40
C GLU A 436 -29.59 -21.55 -17.60
N THR A 437 -28.47 -21.17 -18.25
CA THR A 437 -27.26 -20.68 -17.54
C THR A 437 -27.04 -19.18 -17.65
N GLY A 438 -27.67 -18.56 -18.66
CA GLY A 438 -27.54 -17.15 -18.95
C GLY A 438 -26.19 -16.70 -19.54
N PHE A 439 -25.22 -17.60 -19.70
CA PHE A 439 -23.94 -17.25 -20.31
C PHE A 439 -23.97 -17.34 -21.84
N TRP A 440 -22.94 -16.80 -22.49
CA TRP A 440 -22.77 -16.83 -23.94
C TRP A 440 -22.04 -18.12 -24.33
N TRP A 441 -22.54 -18.90 -25.30
CA TRP A 441 -21.81 -20.04 -25.88
C TRP A 441 -22.04 -20.12 -27.39
N TYR A 442 -21.25 -20.97 -28.05
CA TYR A 442 -21.37 -21.33 -29.46
C TYR A 442 -21.79 -22.79 -29.59
N ASP A 443 -22.78 -23.07 -30.44
CA ASP A 443 -23.27 -24.44 -30.66
C ASP A 443 -22.35 -25.29 -31.55
N GLU A 444 -21.54 -24.67 -32.42
CA GLU A 444 -20.64 -25.37 -33.33
C GLU A 444 -19.18 -24.93 -33.18
N PRO A 445 -18.22 -25.86 -32.97
CA PRO A 445 -16.79 -25.58 -32.84
C PRO A 445 -16.18 -24.77 -33.99
N SER A 446 -16.74 -24.89 -35.19
CA SER A 446 -16.25 -24.24 -36.43
C SER A 446 -16.59 -22.76 -36.55
N GLN A 447 -17.39 -22.20 -35.64
CA GLN A 447 -17.84 -20.80 -35.72
C GLN A 447 -16.89 -19.82 -35.03
N LEU A 448 -15.90 -20.31 -34.28
CA LEU A 448 -14.82 -19.51 -33.74
C LEU A 448 -13.76 -19.31 -34.83
N LYS A 449 -13.75 -18.11 -35.43
CA LYS A 449 -12.65 -17.74 -36.32
C LYS A 449 -11.39 -17.53 -35.48
N SER A 450 -10.29 -18.11 -35.95
CA SER A 450 -8.96 -17.87 -35.44
C SER A 450 -8.65 -16.37 -35.46
N PHE A 451 -7.87 -15.89 -34.49
CA PHE A 451 -7.43 -14.50 -34.42
C PHE A 451 -5.92 -14.45 -34.60
N GLN A 452 -5.43 -13.51 -35.40
CA GLN A 452 -4.01 -13.36 -35.68
C GLN A 452 -3.41 -12.39 -34.65
N ASP A 453 -2.45 -12.87 -33.87
CA ASP A 453 -1.69 -12.01 -32.97
C ASP A 453 -0.79 -11.07 -33.78
N MET A 454 -0.99 -9.76 -33.64
CA MET A 454 -0.24 -8.75 -34.39
C MET A 454 1.26 -8.74 -34.08
N LYS A 455 1.71 -9.25 -32.93
CA LYS A 455 3.12 -9.19 -32.53
C LYS A 455 3.91 -10.41 -32.99
N SER A 456 3.31 -11.60 -32.91
CA SER A 456 3.93 -12.85 -33.37
C SER A 456 3.59 -13.21 -34.82
N GLY A 457 2.51 -12.66 -35.38
CA GLY A 457 1.98 -13.01 -36.70
C GLY A 457 1.30 -14.38 -36.76
N ASN A 458 1.30 -15.12 -35.65
CA ASN A 458 0.73 -16.45 -35.57
C ASN A 458 -0.78 -16.39 -35.30
N TRP A 459 -1.52 -17.32 -35.88
CA TRP A 459 -2.90 -17.55 -35.54
C TRP A 459 -2.96 -18.22 -34.17
N ILE A 460 -3.59 -17.57 -33.20
CA ILE A 460 -3.78 -18.13 -31.87
C ILE A 460 -5.13 -18.82 -31.85
N GLU A 461 -5.10 -20.15 -31.80
CA GLU A 461 -6.21 -20.97 -31.33
C GLU A 461 -5.89 -21.32 -29.87
N GLY A 462 -6.58 -20.68 -28.94
CA GLY A 462 -6.44 -20.93 -27.51
C GLY A 462 -7.79 -21.28 -26.94
N ILE A 463 -8.04 -22.57 -26.74
CA ILE A 463 -9.24 -23.09 -26.09
C ILE A 463 -8.87 -23.40 -24.64
N HIS A 464 -9.59 -22.81 -23.70
CA HIS A 464 -9.47 -23.13 -22.29
C HIS A 464 -10.83 -23.57 -21.75
N LEU A 465 -10.88 -24.81 -21.24
CA LEU A 465 -12.01 -25.25 -20.44
C LEU A 465 -11.89 -24.62 -19.06
N ARG A 466 -12.92 -23.91 -18.61
CA ARG A 466 -12.94 -23.39 -17.24
C ARG A 466 -13.99 -24.09 -16.39
N THR A 467 -15.12 -24.53 -16.92
CA THR A 467 -16.19 -25.02 -16.04
C THR A 467 -16.94 -26.21 -16.63
N VAL A 468 -17.03 -27.29 -15.84
CA VAL A 468 -18.05 -28.33 -15.98
C VAL A 468 -18.97 -28.19 -14.78
N ILE A 469 -20.23 -27.90 -15.04
CA ILE A 469 -21.29 -27.79 -14.04
C ILE A 469 -21.99 -29.13 -13.97
N VAL A 470 -22.17 -29.66 -12.76
CA VAL A 470 -22.88 -30.91 -12.48
C VAL A 470 -24.04 -30.57 -11.54
N GLY A 471 -25.27 -30.72 -12.02
CA GLY A 471 -26.51 -30.57 -11.25
C GLY A 471 -27.09 -31.90 -10.84
#